data_AF-A0A382GVL5-F1
#
_entry.id   AF-A0A382GVL5-F1
#
_cell.length_a   1.000
_cell.length_b   1.000
_cell.length_c   1.000
_cell.angle_alpha   90.00
_cell.angle_beta   90.00
_cell.angle_gamma   90.00
#
_symmetry.space_group_name_H-M   'P 1'
#
loop_
_entity.id
_entity.type
_entity.pdbx_description
1 polymer ?
#
loop_
_entity_poly.entity_id
_entity_poly.type
_entity_poly.pdbx_seq_one_letter_code
_entity_poly.pdbx_strand_id
1 'polypeptide(L)'
;MKPVVTVVLASIRDIHQALAWVAVLGNAVAGLWALGAHRNPALRGRALWWWTAAAQLAIVAQAFVGVGLVTAEGLDPPEFHLLYGSAALVSVGVVYGYRHQVEARRHLVYGLAGLFLMGLGIRAMVIGPG
;
A
#
# COMPACT_ATOMS: atom_id res chain seq x y z
N MET A 1 -37.87 -16.95 16.76
CA MET A 1 -36.42 -17.13 16.58
C MET A 1 -35.89 -15.83 15.98
N LYS A 2 -35.08 -15.05 16.72
CA LYS A 2 -34.50 -13.80 16.22
C LYS A 2 -33.19 -14.13 15.49
N PRO A 3 -32.88 -13.51 14.33
CA PRO A 3 -31.62 -13.77 13.65
C PRO A 3 -30.48 -13.28 14.55
N VAL A 4 -29.59 -14.19 14.92
CA VAL A 4 -28.30 -13.82 15.51
C VAL A 4 -27.51 -13.17 14.39
N VAL A 5 -27.55 -11.84 14.32
CA VAL A 5 -26.55 -11.07 13.59
C VAL A 5 -25.28 -11.19 14.41
N THR A 6 -24.51 -12.25 14.17
CA THR A 6 -23.18 -12.39 14.75
C THR A 6 -22.31 -11.33 14.09
N VAL A 7 -22.08 -10.22 14.78
CA VAL A 7 -20.99 -9.30 14.43
C VAL A 7 -19.70 -10.06 14.73
N VAL A 8 -19.15 -10.76 13.74
CA VAL A 8 -17.84 -11.39 13.84
C VAL A 8 -16.80 -10.26 13.85
N LEU A 9 -16.10 -10.07 14.96
CA LEU A 9 -14.93 -9.21 15.00
C LEU A 9 -13.88 -9.80 14.05
N ALA A 10 -13.40 -9.02 13.07
CA ALA A 10 -12.34 -9.46 12.17
C ALA A 10 -11.06 -9.75 12.96
N SER A 11 -10.39 -10.86 12.66
CA SER A 11 -9.10 -11.17 13.28
C SER A 11 -8.00 -10.23 12.75
N ILE A 12 -6.89 -10.11 13.48
CA ILE A 12 -5.72 -9.32 13.03
C ILE A 12 -5.21 -9.86 11.69
N ARG A 13 -5.27 -11.18 11.48
CA ARG A 13 -4.90 -11.85 10.23
C ARG A 13 -5.84 -11.46 9.09
N ASP A 14 -7.15 -11.42 9.32
CA ASP A 14 -8.13 -10.97 8.31
C ASP A 14 -7.89 -9.50 7.93
N ILE A 15 -7.61 -8.65 8.93
CA ILE A 15 -7.29 -7.24 8.72
C ILE A 15 -6.00 -7.10 7.91
N HIS A 16 -4.95 -7.84 8.26
CA HIS A 16 -3.68 -7.85 7.52
C HIS A 16 -3.88 -8.29 6.07
N GLN A 17 -4.68 -9.33 5.82
CA GLN A 17 -4.95 -9.79 4.46
C GLN A 17 -5.79 -8.77 3.66
N ALA A 18 -6.81 -8.18 4.26
CA ALA A 18 -7.63 -7.17 3.61
C ALA A 18 -6.81 -5.91 3.28
N LEU A 19 -6.00 -5.43 4.22
CA LEU A 19 -5.12 -4.28 4.02
C LEU A 19 -4.07 -4.55 2.93
N ALA A 20 -3.58 -5.78 2.78
CA ALA A 20 -2.68 -6.15 1.68
C ALA A 20 -3.30 -5.81 0.32
N TRP A 21 -4.55 -6.23 0.09
CA TRP A 21 -5.27 -5.96 -1.15
C TRP A 21 -5.59 -4.49 -1.33
N VAL A 22 -6.00 -3.79 -0.27
CA VAL A 22 -6.22 -2.33 -0.31
C VAL A 22 -4.95 -1.61 -0.72
N ALA A 23 -3.81 -2.00 -0.15
CA ALA A 23 -2.52 -1.41 -0.49
C ALA A 23 -2.12 -1.71 -1.94
N VAL A 24 -2.24 -2.96 -2.40
CA VAL A 24 -1.91 -3.34 -3.80
C VAL A 24 -2.80 -2.60 -4.80
N LEU A 25 -4.12 -2.73 -4.67
CA LEU A 25 -5.07 -2.14 -5.63
C LEU A 25 -5.09 -0.62 -5.54
N GLY A 26 -5.02 -0.06 -4.33
CA GLY A 26 -4.98 1.38 -4.11
C GLY A 26 -3.77 2.02 -4.79
N ASN A 27 -2.58 1.42 -4.63
CA ASN A 27 -1.36 1.92 -5.27
C ASN A 27 -1.34 1.65 -6.77
N ALA A 28 -1.96 0.57 -7.26
CA ALA A 28 -2.17 0.34 -8.69
C ALA A 28 -2.98 1.48 -9.32
N VAL A 29 -4.13 1.81 -8.72
CA VAL A 29 -5.00 2.91 -9.16
C VAL A 29 -4.28 4.25 -9.05
N ALA A 30 -3.61 4.52 -7.93
CA ALA A 30 -2.83 5.76 -7.75
C ALA A 30 -1.74 5.91 -8.82
N GLY A 31 -1.02 4.82 -9.10
CA GLY A 31 0.04 4.77 -10.10
C GLY A 31 -0.47 5.04 -11.51
N LEU A 32 -1.50 4.30 -11.94
CA LEU A 32 -2.11 4.48 -13.26
C LEU A 32 -2.73 5.88 -13.41
N TRP A 33 -3.41 6.38 -12.39
CA TRP A 33 -4.00 7.72 -12.43
C TRP A 33 -2.92 8.81 -12.51
N ALA A 34 -1.87 8.73 -11.70
CA ALA A 34 -0.77 9.69 -11.76
C ALA A 34 -0.02 9.63 -13.12
N LEU A 35 0.20 8.45 -13.70
CA LEU A 35 0.74 8.32 -15.06
C LEU A 35 -0.20 8.91 -16.12
N GLY A 36 -1.51 8.71 -15.98
CA GLY A 36 -2.52 9.36 -16.81
C GLY A 36 -2.45 10.88 -16.69
N ALA A 37 -2.38 11.41 -15.47
CA ALA A 37 -2.28 12.84 -15.17
C ALA A 37 -0.97 13.48 -15.64
N HIS A 38 0.08 12.68 -15.81
CA HIS A 38 1.31 13.13 -16.44
C HIS A 38 1.07 13.51 -17.92
N ARG A 39 0.31 12.69 -18.66
CA ARG A 39 0.00 12.92 -20.08
C ARG A 39 -1.22 13.82 -20.32
N ASN A 40 -2.23 13.74 -19.47
CA ASN A 40 -3.49 14.45 -19.63
C ASN A 40 -3.76 15.36 -18.41
N PRO A 41 -3.70 16.69 -18.57
CA PRO A 41 -4.00 17.63 -17.48
C PRO A 41 -5.41 17.50 -16.89
N ALA A 42 -6.40 16.99 -17.64
CA ALA A 42 -7.77 16.80 -17.15
C ALA A 42 -7.87 15.77 -16.00
N LEU A 43 -6.88 14.88 -15.88
CA LEU A 43 -6.81 13.90 -14.79
C LEU A 43 -6.14 14.45 -13.53
N ARG A 44 -5.66 15.70 -13.55
CA ARG A 44 -5.02 16.34 -12.40
C ARG A 44 -6.08 16.91 -11.47
N GLY A 45 -5.85 16.78 -10.17
CA GLY A 45 -6.73 17.38 -9.17
C GLY A 45 -6.36 16.96 -7.75
N ARG A 46 -7.04 17.55 -6.76
CA ARG A 46 -6.83 17.21 -5.35
C ARG A 46 -7.20 15.75 -5.04
N ALA A 47 -8.19 15.21 -5.75
CA ALA A 47 -8.66 13.83 -5.57
C ALA A 47 -7.54 12.79 -5.81
N LEU A 48 -6.71 12.99 -6.85
CA LEU A 48 -5.54 12.14 -7.12
C LEU A 48 -4.61 12.07 -5.91
N TRP A 49 -4.32 13.22 -5.28
CA TRP A 49 -3.37 13.30 -4.18
C TRP A 49 -3.94 12.73 -2.88
N TRP A 50 -5.23 12.94 -2.60
CA TRP A 50 -5.90 12.31 -1.47
C TRP A 50 -5.97 10.79 -1.63
N TRP A 51 -6.29 10.30 -2.83
CA TRP A 51 -6.27 8.87 -3.13
C TRP A 51 -4.86 8.28 -2.95
N THR A 52 -3.85 8.95 -3.50
CA THR A 52 -2.45 8.51 -3.39
C THR A 52 -1.98 8.48 -1.94
N ALA A 53 -2.34 9.49 -1.15
CA ALA A 53 -2.04 9.52 0.28
C ALA A 53 -2.73 8.36 1.02
N ALA A 54 -4.01 8.11 0.77
CA ALA A 54 -4.74 6.99 1.38
C ALA A 54 -4.12 5.64 1.01
N ALA A 55 -3.76 5.43 -0.25
CA ALA A 55 -3.12 4.20 -0.73
C ALA A 55 -1.73 3.98 -0.10
N GLN A 56 -0.93 5.04 0.05
CA GLN A 56 0.38 4.94 0.70
C GLN A 56 0.27 4.76 2.21
N LEU A 57 -0.71 5.39 2.86
CA LEU A 57 -1.01 5.16 4.27
C LEU A 57 -1.49 3.73 4.53
N ALA A 58 -2.16 3.08 3.57
CA ALA A 58 -2.50 1.67 3.68
C ALA A 58 -1.25 0.76 3.77
N ILE A 59 -0.15 1.10 3.09
CA ILE A 59 1.15 0.38 3.23
C ILE A 59 1.69 0.54 4.66
N VAL A 60 1.60 1.76 5.20
CA VAL A 60 2.04 2.05 6.57
C VAL A 60 1.20 1.27 7.59
N ALA A 61 -0.13 1.32 7.45
CA ALA A 61 -1.05 0.56 8.28
C ALA A 61 -0.79 -0.94 8.19
N GLN A 62 -0.56 -1.46 6.98
CA GLN A 62 -0.24 -2.87 6.75
C GLN A 62 1.01 -3.30 7.51
N ALA A 63 2.07 -2.49 7.50
CA ALA A 63 3.29 -2.81 8.23
C ALA A 63 3.07 -2.87 9.75
N PHE A 64 2.33 -1.92 10.32
CA PHE A 64 2.02 -1.93 11.76
C PHE A 64 1.12 -3.10 12.16
N VAL A 65 0.12 -3.42 11.35
CA VAL A 65 -0.73 -4.60 11.58
C VAL A 65 0.10 -5.89 11.46
N GLY A 66 1.02 -5.97 10.50
CA GLY A 66 1.94 -7.11 10.34
C GLY A 66 2.85 -7.31 11.56
N VAL A 67 3.44 -6.23 12.09
CA VAL A 67 4.22 -6.29 13.34
C VAL A 67 3.35 -6.73 14.52
N GLY A 68 2.11 -6.22 14.62
CA GLY A 68 1.16 -6.64 15.63
C GLY A 68 0.83 -8.14 15.53
N LEU A 69 0.62 -8.66 14.33
CA LEU A 69 0.36 -10.08 14.06
C LEU A 69 1.54 -10.96 14.48
N VAL A 70 2.76 -10.60 14.06
CA VAL A 70 4.00 -11.30 14.43
C VAL A 70 4.18 -11.35 15.95
N THR A 71 3.92 -10.23 16.62
CA THR A 71 4.06 -10.12 18.08
C THR A 71 2.99 -10.91 18.83
N ALA A 72 1.73 -10.85 18.36
CA ALA A 72 0.61 -11.51 19.01
C ALA A 72 0.63 -13.04 18.85
N GLU A 73 1.12 -13.54 17.71
CA GLU A 73 1.12 -14.97 17.38
C GLU A 73 2.51 -15.62 17.49
N GLY A 74 3.56 -14.85 17.83
CA GLY A 74 4.93 -15.37 17.97
C GLY A 74 5.49 -15.94 16.67
N LEU A 75 5.14 -15.33 15.54
CA LEU A 75 5.51 -15.81 14.20
C LEU A 75 6.93 -15.36 13.83
N ASP A 76 7.60 -16.16 13.01
CA ASP A 76 8.81 -15.74 12.32
C ASP A 76 8.49 -15.51 10.83
N PRO A 77 8.31 -14.24 10.39
CA PRO A 77 7.90 -13.95 9.02
C PRO A 77 9.04 -14.18 8.03
N PRO A 78 8.77 -14.70 6.81
CA PRO A 78 9.81 -14.95 5.83
C PRO A 78 10.64 -13.71 5.46
N GLU A 79 11.95 -13.86 5.30
CA GLU A 79 12.89 -12.76 5.06
C GLU A 79 12.50 -11.91 3.84
N PHE A 80 12.07 -12.54 2.75
CA PHE A 80 11.62 -11.82 1.55
C PHE A 80 10.34 -11.01 1.78
N HIS A 81 9.44 -11.46 2.67
CA HIS A 81 8.27 -10.69 3.04
C HIS A 81 8.68 -9.38 3.76
N LEU A 82 9.63 -9.48 4.69
CA LEU A 82 10.20 -8.33 5.40
C LEU A 82 10.95 -7.39 4.45
N LEU A 83 11.74 -7.93 3.52
CA LEU A 83 12.47 -7.15 2.52
C LEU A 83 11.50 -6.33 1.64
N TYR A 84 10.46 -6.97 1.09
CA TYR A 84 9.52 -6.28 0.21
C TYR A 84 8.64 -5.27 0.98
N GLY A 85 8.21 -5.61 2.20
CA GLY A 85 7.45 -4.70 3.06
C GLY A 85 8.25 -3.47 3.49
N SER A 86 9.51 -3.66 3.90
CA SER A 86 10.40 -2.54 4.26
C SER A 86 10.78 -1.68 3.05
N ALA A 87 11.07 -2.29 1.90
CA ALA A 87 11.29 -1.57 0.65
C ALA A 87 10.08 -0.71 0.25
N ALA A 88 8.85 -1.20 0.46
CA ALA A 88 7.63 -0.44 0.21
C ALA A 88 7.52 0.78 1.15
N LEU A 89 7.75 0.61 2.45
CA LEU A 89 7.76 1.71 3.42
C LEU A 89 8.80 2.78 3.08
N VAL A 90 10.05 2.36 2.82
CA VAL A 90 11.13 3.28 2.45
C VAL A 90 10.77 4.02 1.17
N SER A 91 10.19 3.35 0.18
CA SER A 91 9.77 3.97 -1.08
C SER A 91 8.73 5.07 -0.87
N VAL A 92 7.74 4.84 0.00
CA VAL A 92 6.77 5.89 0.41
C VAL A 92 7.51 7.09 1.00
N GLY A 93 8.42 6.85 1.95
CA GLY A 93 9.21 7.90 2.60
C GLY A 93 10.06 8.70 1.62
N VAL A 94 10.77 8.03 0.71
CA VAL A 94 11.61 8.67 -0.31
C VAL A 94 10.78 9.51 -1.27
N VAL A 95 9.70 8.96 -1.84
CA VAL A 95 8.86 9.68 -2.80
C VAL A 95 8.21 10.91 -2.17
N TYR A 96 7.78 10.80 -0.91
CA TYR A 96 7.26 11.94 -0.16
C TYR A 96 8.34 12.96 0.18
N GLY A 97 9.50 12.52 0.70
CA GLY A 97 10.59 13.38 1.13
C GLY A 97 11.19 14.21 0.00
N TYR A 98 11.29 13.64 -1.20
CA TYR A 98 11.84 14.30 -2.38
C TYR A 98 10.79 14.98 -3.27
N ARG A 99 9.50 14.99 -2.86
CA ARG A 99 8.38 15.47 -3.71
C ARG A 99 8.55 16.90 -4.25
N HIS A 100 9.24 17.77 -3.52
CA HIS A 100 9.50 19.15 -3.91
C HIS A 100 10.65 19.25 -4.93
N GLN A 101 11.64 18.36 -4.85
CA GLN A 101 12.76 18.32 -5.81
C GLN A 101 12.34 17.77 -7.17
N VAL A 102 11.27 16.96 -7.21
CA VAL A 102 10.74 16.36 -8.43
C VAL A 102 9.45 17.02 -8.93
N GLU A 103 9.15 18.26 -8.53
CA GLU A 103 7.86 18.90 -8.79
C GLU A 103 7.45 18.87 -10.28
N ALA A 104 8.38 19.21 -11.18
CA ALA A 104 8.15 19.19 -12.63
C ALA A 104 7.77 17.80 -13.18
N ARG A 105 8.16 16.73 -12.49
CA ARG A 105 7.92 15.33 -12.87
C ARG A 105 7.08 14.58 -11.83
N ARG A 106 6.40 15.29 -10.92
CA ARG A 106 5.73 14.69 -9.75
C ARG A 106 4.74 13.59 -10.14
N HIS A 107 3.91 13.83 -11.16
CA HIS A 107 2.95 12.84 -11.64
C HIS A 107 3.61 11.56 -12.19
N LEU A 108 4.74 11.70 -12.91
CA LEU A 108 5.50 10.55 -13.41
C LEU A 108 6.12 9.77 -12.25
N VAL A 109 6.76 10.46 -11.31
CA VAL A 109 7.41 9.83 -10.14
C VAL A 109 6.38 9.09 -9.27
N TYR A 110 5.28 9.74 -8.91
CA TYR A 110 4.22 9.09 -8.14
C TYR A 110 3.52 7.98 -8.94
N GLY A 111 3.43 8.13 -10.26
CA GLY A 111 2.90 7.10 -11.16
C GLY A 111 3.72 5.82 -11.15
N LEU A 112 5.03 5.94 -11.37
CA LEU A 112 5.94 4.81 -11.32
C LEU A 112 6.04 4.24 -9.90
N ALA A 113 6.08 5.10 -8.87
CA ALA A 113 6.11 4.67 -7.48
C ALA A 113 4.86 3.86 -7.10
N GLY A 114 3.66 4.29 -7.50
CA GLY A 114 2.43 3.54 -7.23
C GLY A 114 2.44 2.15 -7.85
N LEU A 115 2.88 2.03 -9.11
CA LEU A 115 3.04 0.72 -9.76
C LEU A 115 4.13 -0.14 -9.13
N PHE A 116 5.23 0.48 -8.71
CA PHE A 116 6.30 -0.20 -7.99
C PHE A 116 5.83 -0.75 -6.63
N LEU A 117 5.09 0.05 -5.85
CA LEU A 117 4.50 -0.35 -4.58
C LEU A 117 3.48 -1.48 -4.74
N MET A 118 2.63 -1.41 -5.78
CA MET A 118 1.75 -2.52 -6.17
C MET A 118 2.56 -3.80 -6.44
N GLY A 119 3.63 -3.71 -7.24
CA GLY A 119 4.50 -4.84 -7.57
C GLY A 119 5.17 -5.44 -6.33
N LEU A 120 5.69 -4.61 -5.43
CA LEU A 120 6.25 -5.05 -4.16
C LEU A 120 5.19 -5.75 -3.29
N GLY A 121 3.97 -5.21 -3.20
CA GLY A 121 2.87 -5.83 -2.46
C GLY A 121 2.52 -7.21 -3.00
N ILE A 122 2.38 -7.36 -4.33
CA ILE A 122 2.14 -8.67 -4.97
C ILE A 122 3.27 -9.64 -4.65
N ARG A 123 4.53 -9.19 -4.75
CA ARG A 123 5.71 -10.04 -4.43
C ARG A 123 5.71 -10.46 -2.96
N ALA A 124 5.39 -9.56 -2.05
CA ALA A 124 5.27 -9.85 -0.61
C ALA A 124 4.16 -10.87 -0.30
N MET A 125 3.09 -10.91 -1.11
CA MET A 125 1.98 -11.85 -0.97
C MET A 125 2.27 -13.23 -1.58
N VAL A 126 3.00 -13.28 -2.71
CA VAL A 126 3.22 -14.52 -3.47
C VAL A 126 4.48 -15.26 -3.04
N ILE A 127 5.54 -14.52 -2.66
CA ILE A 127 6.86 -15.09 -2.30
C ILE A 127 7.15 -14.96 -0.80
N GLY A 128 6.25 -14.28 -0.07
CA GLY A 128 6.23 -14.26 1.38
C GLY A 128 5.55 -15.42 2.11
N PRO A 129 4.90 -16.44 1.50
CA PRO A 129 4.49 -17.65 2.21
C PRO A 129 5.59 -18.71 2.05
N GLY A 130 6.66 -18.55 2.83
CA GLY A 130 7.63 -19.60 3.12
C GLY A 130 7.35 -20.18 4.49
#